data_AF-A0A4Z0KAY9-F1
#
_entry.id   AF-A0A4Z0KAY9-F1
#
_cell.length_a   1.000
_cell.length_b   1.000
_cell.length_c   1.000
_cell.angle_alpha   90.00
_cell.angle_beta   90.00
_cell.angle_gamma   90.00
#
_symmetry.space_group_name_H-M   'P 1'
#
loop_
_entity.id
_entity.type
_entity.pdbx_description
1 polymer ?
#
loop_
_entity_poly.entity_id
_entity_poly.type
_entity_poly.pdbx_seq_one_letter_code
_entity_poly.pdbx_strand_id
1 'polypeptide(L)'
;MDQNSHPIDSYSIEELDHQPPMPWDHLLAAIRRSPQLSAVEAARIAQHQPDVTTDVLNPLPAPGPPTWDGLHRVINTLHRKNLLPDDLPQTRSASVILTHLLTELALAISGHRGPRPDLQAAFAETRTEAAQVRFEIECITWLIAGRLGVRAAASGSLKGYLKHGELIPEFSRDRVLQTVDTIEALFGGALAFGAAIREETPSLFELDVQLAV
;
A
#
# COMPACT_ATOMS: atom_id res chain seq x y z
N MET A 1 28.24 -33.15 42.78
CA MET A 1 27.59 -34.46 42.70
C MET A 1 26.09 -34.23 42.79
N ASP A 2 25.52 -33.46 41.88
CA ASP A 2 25.31 -33.68 40.42
C ASP A 2 23.92 -34.32 40.23
N GLN A 3 22.94 -33.46 39.92
CA GLN A 3 22.32 -33.36 38.58
C GLN A 3 21.45 -34.58 38.23
N ASN A 4 20.19 -34.55 38.66
CA ASN A 4 19.12 -35.30 37.99
C ASN A 4 18.53 -34.41 36.89
N SER A 5 19.10 -34.55 35.70
CA SER A 5 18.64 -33.93 34.46
C SER A 5 17.34 -34.59 34.02
N HIS A 6 16.23 -33.87 34.10
CA HIS A 6 15.06 -34.16 33.29
C HIS A 6 15.41 -33.82 31.83
N PRO A 7 15.18 -34.71 30.86
CA PRO A 7 15.27 -34.33 29.46
C PRO A 7 14.10 -33.40 29.19
N ILE A 8 14.39 -32.11 29.01
CA ILE A 8 13.44 -31.18 28.40
C ILE A 8 13.28 -31.65 26.96
N ASP A 9 12.11 -32.22 26.69
CA ASP A 9 11.66 -32.61 25.36
C ASP A 9 11.94 -31.48 24.36
N SER A 10 12.95 -31.69 23.52
CA SER A 10 13.31 -30.85 22.39
C SER A 10 12.38 -31.12 21.21
N TYR A 11 11.06 -31.05 21.44
CA TYR A 11 10.00 -31.30 20.47
C TYR A 11 9.09 -30.09 20.28
N SER A 12 9.67 -28.88 20.12
CA SER A 12 8.85 -27.69 19.84
C SER A 12 9.46 -26.67 18.88
N ILE A 13 10.54 -27.02 18.16
CA ILE A 13 11.16 -26.09 17.21
C ILE A 13 10.99 -26.55 15.74
N GLU A 14 10.65 -27.81 15.47
CA GLU A 14 10.60 -28.34 14.10
C GLU A 14 9.19 -28.38 13.46
N GLU A 15 8.13 -27.96 14.16
CA GLU A 15 6.75 -28.02 13.63
C GLU A 15 6.21 -26.70 13.05
N LEU A 16 7.00 -25.62 13.05
CA LEU A 16 6.57 -24.29 12.59
C LEU A 16 6.73 -24.04 11.08
N ASP A 17 7.35 -24.95 10.33
CA ASP A 17 7.89 -24.64 8.99
C ASP A 17 7.04 -25.08 7.79
N HIS A 18 5.79 -25.52 7.99
CA HIS A 18 4.97 -26.06 6.88
C HIS A 18 3.58 -25.45 6.77
N GLN A 19 3.33 -24.30 7.38
CA GLN A 19 2.07 -23.61 7.14
C GLN A 19 2.04 -23.11 5.68
N PRO A 20 1.06 -23.53 4.87
CA PRO A 20 0.97 -23.08 3.48
C PRO A 20 0.85 -21.56 3.47
N PRO A 21 1.51 -20.87 2.50
CA PRO A 21 1.49 -19.43 2.45
C PRO A 21 0.04 -18.94 2.38
N MET A 22 -0.32 -18.01 3.28
CA MET A 22 -1.65 -17.43 3.34
C MET A 22 -2.11 -16.97 1.95
N PRO A 23 -3.37 -17.21 1.57
CA PRO A 23 -3.95 -16.68 0.34
C PRO A 23 -3.72 -15.17 0.25
N TRP A 24 -3.38 -14.70 -0.95
CA TRP A 24 -2.97 -13.31 -1.16
C TRP A 24 -4.05 -12.31 -0.75
N ASP A 25 -5.31 -12.57 -1.10
CA ASP A 25 -6.47 -11.77 -0.73
C ASP A 25 -6.69 -11.69 0.78
N HIS A 26 -6.48 -12.79 1.51
CA HIS A 26 -6.55 -12.82 2.98
C HIS A 26 -5.43 -12.00 3.62
N LEU A 27 -4.20 -12.17 3.13
CA LEU A 27 -3.03 -11.42 3.59
C LEU A 27 -3.25 -9.91 3.42
N LEU A 28 -3.72 -9.52 2.24
CA LEU A 28 -4.05 -8.15 1.90
C LEU A 28 -5.14 -7.56 2.80
N ALA A 29 -6.19 -8.33 3.10
CA ALA A 29 -7.24 -7.91 4.02
C ALA A 29 -6.69 -7.68 5.44
N ALA A 30 -5.82 -8.56 5.93
CA ALA A 30 -5.19 -8.45 7.24
C ALA A 30 -4.27 -7.21 7.33
N ILE A 31 -3.44 -6.97 6.32
CA ILE A 31 -2.56 -5.79 6.22
C ILE A 31 -3.39 -4.50 6.27
N ARG A 32 -4.52 -4.46 5.54
CA ARG A 32 -5.41 -3.28 5.52
C ARG A 32 -6.08 -3.00 6.87
N ARG A 33 -6.29 -4.02 7.69
CA ARG A 33 -6.86 -3.88 9.04
C ARG A 33 -5.84 -3.43 10.09
N SER A 34 -4.55 -3.39 9.74
CA SER A 34 -3.46 -3.05 10.67
C SER A 34 -2.69 -1.79 10.25
N PRO A 35 -3.34 -0.62 10.10
CA PRO A 35 -2.67 0.62 9.65
C PRO A 35 -1.64 1.16 10.65
N GLN A 36 -1.68 0.72 11.91
CA GLN A 36 -0.70 1.09 12.94
C GLN A 36 0.62 0.33 12.82
N LEU A 37 0.67 -0.76 12.05
CA LEU A 37 1.87 -1.56 11.79
C LEU A 37 2.39 -1.26 10.39
N SER A 38 3.66 -1.56 10.13
CA SER A 38 4.15 -1.64 8.76
C SER A 38 3.40 -2.75 8.00
N ALA A 39 3.29 -2.64 6.67
CA ALA A 39 2.73 -3.67 5.82
C ALA A 39 3.50 -4.99 5.92
N VAL A 40 4.84 -4.96 6.02
CA VAL A 40 5.65 -6.17 6.23
C VAL A 40 5.38 -6.79 7.61
N GLU A 41 5.30 -5.98 8.66
CA GLU A 41 5.00 -6.47 10.02
C GLU A 41 3.58 -7.07 10.11
N ALA A 42 2.59 -6.37 9.54
CA ALA A 42 1.23 -6.86 9.47
C ALA A 42 1.12 -8.16 8.66
N ALA A 43 1.86 -8.27 7.56
CA ALA A 43 1.94 -9.49 6.75
C ALA A 43 2.55 -10.65 7.54
N ARG A 44 3.66 -10.40 8.24
CA ARG A 44 4.34 -11.42 9.07
C ARG A 44 3.42 -11.93 10.16
N ILE A 45 2.75 -11.04 10.90
CA ILE A 45 1.82 -11.42 11.97
C ILE A 45 0.65 -12.23 11.40
N ALA A 46 0.06 -11.79 10.29
CA ALA A 46 -1.04 -12.51 9.64
C ALA A 46 -0.65 -13.95 9.25
N GLN A 47 0.57 -14.15 8.73
CA GLN A 47 1.06 -15.47 8.34
C GLN A 47 1.26 -16.41 9.53
N HIS A 48 1.73 -15.91 10.67
CA HIS A 48 2.04 -16.75 11.85
C HIS A 48 0.84 -16.93 12.79
N GLN A 49 -0.15 -16.03 12.76
CA GLN A 49 -1.30 -16.03 13.66
C GLN A 49 -2.60 -15.71 12.91
N PRO A 50 -3.08 -16.62 12.04
CA PRO A 50 -4.27 -16.37 11.24
C PRO A 50 -5.52 -16.07 12.10
N ASP A 51 -5.65 -16.71 13.27
CA ASP A 51 -6.83 -16.60 14.16
C ASP A 51 -6.84 -15.36 15.07
N VAL A 52 -5.72 -14.65 15.25
CA VAL A 52 -5.63 -13.47 16.15
C VAL A 52 -6.15 -12.19 15.46
N THR A 53 -6.42 -12.24 14.16
CA THR A 53 -6.76 -11.08 13.34
C THR A 53 -8.18 -10.52 13.54
N THR A 54 -9.03 -11.19 14.33
CA THR A 54 -10.45 -10.81 14.47
C THR A 54 -10.78 -9.89 15.64
N ASP A 55 -10.03 -9.88 16.75
CA ASP A 55 -10.53 -9.27 18.00
C ASP A 55 -9.83 -7.99 18.48
N VAL A 56 -8.68 -7.58 17.91
CA VAL A 56 -7.88 -6.45 18.45
C VAL A 56 -7.69 -5.28 17.48
N LEU A 57 -8.26 -5.34 16.27
CA LEU A 57 -8.03 -4.32 15.25
C LEU A 57 -9.33 -3.62 14.89
N ASN A 58 -9.69 -2.60 15.67
CA ASN A 58 -10.80 -1.72 15.33
C ASN A 58 -10.54 -1.10 13.96
N PRO A 59 -11.47 -1.25 12.99
CA PRO A 59 -11.42 -0.48 11.76
C PRO A 59 -11.39 1.00 12.15
N LEU A 60 -10.36 1.73 11.70
CA LEU A 60 -10.40 3.19 11.80
C LEU A 60 -11.70 3.67 11.11
N PRO A 61 -12.43 4.62 11.71
CA PRO A 61 -13.61 5.19 11.07
C PRO A 61 -13.23 5.64 9.67
N ALA A 62 -14.07 5.32 8.67
CA ALA A 62 -13.84 5.63 7.27
C ALA A 62 -13.48 7.13 7.13
N PRO A 63 -12.19 7.46 7.01
CA PRO A 63 -11.77 8.83 7.24
C PRO A 63 -12.07 9.59 5.94
N GLY A 64 -12.54 10.84 6.05
CA GLY A 64 -13.10 11.64 4.94
C GLY A 64 -12.20 11.74 3.70
N PRO A 65 -12.69 12.31 2.57
CA PRO A 65 -11.88 12.43 1.37
C PRO A 65 -10.59 13.24 1.61
N PRO A 66 -9.52 13.03 0.81
CA PRO A 66 -8.35 13.89 0.83
C PRO A 66 -8.72 15.36 0.58
N THR A 67 -8.06 16.25 1.29
CA THR A 67 -8.24 17.71 1.21
C THR A 67 -7.17 18.32 0.30
N TRP A 68 -7.40 19.54 -0.19
CA TRP A 68 -6.38 20.24 -0.99
C TRP A 68 -5.15 20.62 -0.18
N ASP A 69 -5.34 21.08 1.05
CA ASP A 69 -4.24 21.43 1.96
C ASP A 69 -3.39 20.21 2.31
N GLY A 70 -4.04 19.08 2.62
CA GLY A 70 -3.37 17.81 2.83
C GLY A 70 -2.58 17.36 1.60
N LEU A 71 -3.15 17.54 0.40
CA LEU A 71 -2.44 17.26 -0.86
C LEU A 71 -1.23 18.19 -1.06
N HIS A 72 -1.34 19.48 -0.76
CA HIS A 72 -0.21 20.41 -0.83
C HIS A 72 0.92 19.99 0.10
N ARG A 73 0.60 19.49 1.30
CA ARG A 73 1.60 18.94 2.24
C ARG A 73 2.30 17.71 1.69
N VAL A 74 1.56 16.82 1.01
CA VAL A 74 2.13 15.67 0.31
C VAL A 74 3.07 16.13 -0.80
N ILE A 75 2.62 17.01 -1.69
CA ILE A 75 3.42 17.56 -2.80
C ILE A 75 4.70 18.22 -2.29
N ASN A 76 4.61 19.07 -1.26
CA ASN A 76 5.76 19.73 -0.66
C ASN A 76 6.74 18.74 -0.02
N THR A 77 6.24 17.63 0.55
CA THR A 77 7.08 16.57 1.10
C THR A 77 7.82 15.81 -0.01
N LEU A 78 7.13 15.50 -1.12
CA LEU A 78 7.75 14.86 -2.28
C LEU A 78 8.77 15.77 -2.97
N HIS A 79 8.44 17.06 -3.13
CA HIS A 79 9.35 18.04 -3.71
C HIS A 79 10.66 18.15 -2.91
N ARG A 80 10.58 18.29 -1.58
CA ARG A 80 11.77 18.35 -0.69
C ARG A 80 12.63 17.09 -0.74
N LYS A 81 12.03 15.95 -1.10
CA LYS A 81 12.73 14.66 -1.24
C LYS A 81 13.18 14.36 -2.68
N ASN A 82 12.96 15.29 -3.63
CA ASN A 82 13.22 15.09 -5.06
C ASN A 82 12.47 13.87 -5.64
N LEU A 83 11.25 13.62 -5.16
CA LEU A 83 10.37 12.51 -5.57
C LEU A 83 9.09 12.99 -6.26
N LEU A 84 8.96 14.29 -6.51
CA LEU A 84 7.80 14.83 -7.22
C LEU A 84 7.90 14.48 -8.71
N PRO A 85 6.86 13.91 -9.33
CA PRO A 85 6.85 13.67 -10.78
C PRO A 85 6.83 14.99 -11.54
N ASP A 86 7.34 14.97 -12.77
CA ASP A 86 7.45 16.16 -13.62
C ASP A 86 6.07 16.72 -13.99
N ASP A 87 5.09 15.83 -14.18
CA ASP A 87 3.73 16.16 -14.57
C ASP A 87 2.70 15.71 -13.52
N LEU A 88 1.75 16.60 -13.23
CA LEU A 88 0.57 16.31 -12.42
C LEU A 88 -0.69 16.36 -13.30
N PRO A 89 -1.70 15.52 -13.03
CA PRO A 89 -2.94 15.51 -13.81
C PRO A 89 -3.70 16.83 -13.62
N GLN A 90 -4.23 17.37 -14.73
CA GLN A 90 -5.09 18.56 -14.71
C GLN A 90 -6.50 18.18 -14.25
N THR A 91 -6.71 18.15 -12.93
CA THR A 91 -7.98 17.75 -12.32
C THR A 91 -8.29 18.56 -11.07
N ARG A 92 -9.58 18.71 -10.76
CA ARG A 92 -10.05 19.34 -9.52
C ARG A 92 -10.25 18.33 -8.37
N SER A 93 -9.83 17.08 -8.56
CA SER A 93 -9.99 16.01 -7.57
C SER A 93 -8.68 15.69 -6.85
N ALA A 94 -8.61 16.02 -5.56
CA ALA A 94 -7.47 15.71 -4.72
C ALA A 94 -7.18 14.20 -4.66
N SER A 95 -8.22 13.36 -4.65
CA SER A 95 -8.09 11.90 -4.71
C SER A 95 -7.42 11.41 -5.98
N VAL A 96 -7.70 12.03 -7.13
CA VAL A 96 -7.09 11.64 -8.42
C VAL A 96 -5.60 12.02 -8.43
N ILE A 97 -5.25 13.21 -7.95
CA ILE A 97 -3.84 13.64 -7.87
C ILE A 97 -3.09 12.74 -6.87
N LEU A 98 -3.66 12.46 -5.70
CA LEU A 98 -3.04 11.56 -4.73
C LEU A 98 -2.82 10.15 -5.32
N THR A 99 -3.81 9.60 -6.02
CA THR A 99 -3.67 8.28 -6.67
C THR A 99 -2.59 8.27 -7.75
N HIS A 100 -2.48 9.36 -8.52
CA HIS A 100 -1.41 9.54 -9.50
C HIS A 100 -0.04 9.56 -8.81
N LEU A 101 0.13 10.38 -7.77
CA LEU A 101 1.37 10.45 -6.99
C LEU A 101 1.76 9.09 -6.41
N LEU A 102 0.81 8.32 -5.88
CA LEU A 102 1.08 6.96 -5.37
C LEU A 102 1.54 6.01 -6.48
N THR A 103 0.95 6.11 -7.67
CA THR A 103 1.36 5.33 -8.85
C THR A 103 2.80 5.66 -9.26
N GLU A 104 3.13 6.94 -9.35
CA GLU A 104 4.48 7.40 -9.72
C GLU A 104 5.53 7.00 -8.68
N LEU A 105 5.21 7.11 -7.38
CA LEU A 105 6.08 6.64 -6.31
C LEU A 105 6.27 5.13 -6.35
N ALA A 106 5.20 4.38 -6.59
CA ALA A 106 5.29 2.93 -6.72
C ALA A 106 6.22 2.56 -7.88
N LEU A 107 6.11 3.21 -9.04
CA LEU A 107 6.99 2.98 -10.19
C LEU A 107 8.45 3.33 -9.89
N ALA A 108 8.68 4.46 -9.24
CA ALA A 108 10.03 4.92 -8.90
C ALA A 108 10.72 4.02 -7.86
N ILE A 109 10.02 3.67 -6.79
CA ILE A 109 10.61 2.93 -5.65
C ILE A 109 10.74 1.44 -5.95
N SER A 110 9.82 0.84 -6.73
CA SER A 110 9.92 -0.56 -7.14
C SER A 110 11.02 -0.82 -8.18
N GLY A 111 11.67 0.23 -8.69
CA GLY A 111 12.72 0.12 -9.71
C GLY A 111 12.20 -0.06 -11.14
N HIS A 112 10.88 0.06 -11.35
CA HIS A 112 10.24 -0.12 -12.66
C HIS A 112 10.40 1.09 -13.60
N ARG A 113 11.01 2.19 -13.12
CA ARG A 113 11.39 3.36 -13.92
C ARG A 113 12.72 3.09 -14.68
N GLY A 114 12.79 2.01 -15.46
CA GLY A 114 13.98 1.64 -16.25
C GLY A 114 14.18 2.50 -17.51
N PRO A 115 15.38 2.49 -18.14
CA PRO A 115 15.60 3.12 -19.44
C PRO A 115 14.75 2.43 -20.52
N ARG A 116 14.09 3.24 -21.35
CA ARG A 116 13.18 2.82 -22.43
C ARG A 116 13.82 1.71 -23.28
N PRO A 117 13.22 0.50 -23.39
CA PRO A 117 13.84 -0.58 -24.16
C PRO A 117 13.81 -0.26 -25.66
N ASP A 118 14.91 -0.60 -26.34
CA ASP A 118 15.10 -0.42 -27.77
C ASP A 118 14.14 -1.31 -28.56
N LEU A 119 13.34 -0.67 -29.42
CA LEU A 119 12.22 -1.26 -30.14
C LEU A 119 12.72 -2.13 -31.30
N GLN A 120 13.09 -3.38 -31.04
CA GLN A 120 13.02 -4.43 -32.07
C GLN A 120 13.17 -5.89 -31.61
N ALA A 121 13.67 -6.18 -30.41
CA ALA A 121 13.86 -7.58 -29.94
C ALA A 121 12.82 -8.07 -28.92
N ALA A 122 12.04 -7.18 -28.32
CA ALA A 122 11.38 -7.42 -27.04
C ALA A 122 9.86 -7.21 -27.11
N PHE A 123 9.09 -8.11 -27.75
CA PHE A 123 7.62 -7.97 -27.84
C PHE A 123 6.84 -9.00 -27.00
N ALA A 124 7.42 -10.17 -26.70
CA ALA A 124 6.79 -11.19 -25.87
C ALA A 124 7.23 -11.09 -24.39
N GLU A 125 8.54 -10.97 -24.13
CA GLU A 125 9.09 -10.78 -22.78
C GLU A 125 8.60 -9.47 -22.14
N THR A 126 8.54 -8.38 -22.93
CA THR A 126 8.00 -7.09 -22.47
C THR A 126 6.51 -7.13 -22.12
N ARG A 127 5.72 -8.02 -22.72
CA ARG A 127 4.28 -8.08 -22.42
C ARG A 127 4.04 -8.71 -21.05
N THR A 128 4.76 -9.78 -20.73
CA THR A 128 4.70 -10.43 -19.42
C THR A 128 5.28 -9.52 -18.34
N GLU A 129 6.41 -8.87 -18.62
CA GLU A 129 7.02 -7.88 -17.73
C GLU A 129 6.09 -6.68 -17.50
N ALA A 130 5.47 -6.13 -18.55
CA ALA A 130 4.50 -5.03 -18.41
C ALA A 130 3.25 -5.43 -17.61
N ALA A 131 2.77 -6.67 -17.76
CA ALA A 131 1.65 -7.18 -16.98
C ALA A 131 2.02 -7.35 -15.50
N GLN A 132 3.21 -7.88 -15.20
CA GLN A 132 3.74 -7.97 -13.83
C GLN A 132 3.90 -6.58 -13.21
N VAL A 133 4.57 -5.65 -13.90
CA VAL A 133 4.78 -4.28 -13.43
C VAL A 133 3.43 -3.63 -13.11
N ARG A 134 2.47 -3.70 -14.04
CA ARG A 134 1.14 -3.16 -13.83
C ARG A 134 0.45 -3.77 -12.61
N PHE A 135 0.51 -5.09 -12.46
CA PHE A 135 -0.10 -5.79 -11.33
C PHE A 135 0.54 -5.40 -9.99
N GLU A 136 1.88 -5.32 -9.91
CA GLU A 136 2.59 -4.90 -8.71
C GLU A 136 2.20 -3.46 -8.31
N ILE A 137 2.17 -2.54 -9.27
CA ILE A 137 1.81 -1.14 -9.04
C ILE A 137 0.34 -0.99 -8.61
N GLU A 138 -0.58 -1.72 -9.24
CA GLU A 138 -1.98 -1.75 -8.84
C GLU A 138 -2.14 -2.32 -7.41
N CYS A 139 -1.39 -3.36 -7.05
CA CYS A 139 -1.37 -3.91 -5.69
C CYS A 139 -0.87 -2.88 -4.65
N ILE A 140 0.26 -2.22 -4.93
CA ILE A 140 0.85 -1.20 -4.04
C ILE A 140 -0.13 -0.04 -3.81
N THR A 141 -0.66 0.53 -4.90
CA THR A 141 -1.58 1.67 -4.83
C THR A 141 -2.89 1.30 -4.13
N TRP A 142 -3.42 0.10 -4.36
CA TRP A 142 -4.61 -0.40 -3.69
C TRP A 142 -4.39 -0.65 -2.19
N LEU A 143 -3.24 -1.19 -1.80
CA LEU A 143 -2.88 -1.41 -0.40
C LEU A 143 -2.80 -0.08 0.35
N ILE A 144 -2.01 0.86 -0.16
CA ILE A 144 -1.83 2.18 0.46
C ILE A 144 -3.17 2.89 0.53
N ALA A 145 -3.90 3.04 -0.58
CA ALA A 145 -5.20 3.72 -0.57
C ALA A 145 -6.18 3.04 0.40
N GLY A 146 -6.17 1.71 0.47
CA GLY A 146 -6.96 0.94 1.42
C GLY A 146 -6.62 1.24 2.88
N ARG A 147 -5.34 1.37 3.20
CA ARG A 147 -4.83 1.72 4.54
C ARG A 147 -5.05 3.20 4.89
N LEU A 148 -5.03 4.08 3.89
CA LEU A 148 -5.36 5.50 4.04
C LEU A 148 -6.88 5.75 4.08
N GLY A 149 -7.72 4.76 3.77
CA GLY A 149 -9.18 4.93 3.67
C GLY A 149 -9.65 5.71 2.43
N VAL A 150 -8.85 5.76 1.37
CA VAL A 150 -9.17 6.44 0.10
C VAL A 150 -9.67 5.41 -0.91
N ARG A 151 -10.68 5.77 -1.71
CA ARG A 151 -11.11 4.91 -2.83
C ARG A 151 -10.09 4.99 -3.97
N ALA A 152 -9.29 3.94 -4.15
CA ALA A 152 -8.43 3.78 -5.33
C ALA A 152 -9.17 3.11 -6.49
N ALA A 153 -8.93 3.64 -7.70
CA ALA A 153 -9.40 3.06 -8.96
C ALA A 153 -8.87 1.64 -9.20
N ALA A 154 -7.67 1.31 -8.69
CA ALA A 154 -7.06 -0.03 -8.75
C ALA A 154 -7.95 -1.15 -8.18
N SER A 155 -8.94 -0.80 -7.34
CA SER A 155 -9.95 -1.74 -6.84
C SER A 155 -10.78 -2.41 -7.95
N GLY A 156 -10.95 -1.77 -9.11
CA GLY A 156 -11.68 -2.33 -10.25
C GLY A 156 -10.85 -3.36 -11.02
N SER A 157 -9.60 -3.01 -11.33
CA SER A 157 -8.66 -3.84 -12.08
C SER A 157 -8.28 -5.11 -11.30
N LEU A 158 -7.90 -4.97 -10.02
CA LEU A 158 -7.58 -6.11 -9.15
C LEU A 158 -8.76 -7.06 -8.91
N LYS A 159 -9.99 -6.53 -8.85
CA LYS A 159 -11.20 -7.37 -8.82
C LYS A 159 -11.38 -8.16 -10.11
N GLY A 160 -10.91 -7.64 -11.25
CA GLY A 160 -10.90 -8.34 -12.54
C GLY A 160 -10.06 -9.62 -12.47
N TYR A 161 -8.82 -9.51 -11.98
CA TYR A 161 -7.92 -10.65 -11.76
C TYR A 161 -8.55 -11.72 -10.85
N LEU A 162 -9.23 -11.30 -9.77
CA LEU A 162 -9.85 -12.23 -8.81
C LEU A 162 -11.17 -12.85 -9.31
N LYS A 163 -11.93 -12.17 -10.17
CA LYS A 163 -13.28 -12.62 -10.59
C LYS A 163 -13.33 -13.31 -11.95
N HIS A 164 -12.51 -12.88 -12.90
CA HIS A 164 -12.60 -13.34 -14.28
C HIS A 164 -11.63 -14.48 -14.60
N GLY A 165 -10.89 -14.97 -13.61
CA GLY A 165 -9.91 -16.04 -13.81
C GLY A 165 -8.77 -15.64 -14.74
N GLU A 166 -8.53 -14.33 -14.91
CA GLU A 166 -7.30 -13.87 -15.55
C GLU A 166 -6.13 -14.39 -14.73
N LEU A 167 -5.18 -15.06 -15.40
CA LEU A 167 -4.00 -15.61 -14.74
C LEU A 167 -3.26 -14.45 -14.06
N ILE A 168 -3.23 -14.47 -12.72
CA ILE A 168 -2.43 -13.52 -11.93
C ILE A 168 -0.98 -13.66 -12.43
N PRO A 169 -0.36 -12.58 -12.93
CA PRO A 169 1.02 -12.65 -13.39
C PRO A 169 1.93 -13.02 -12.22
N GLU A 170 3.08 -13.63 -12.51
CA GLU A 170 4.10 -13.82 -11.48
C GLU A 170 4.51 -12.45 -10.92
N PHE A 171 4.58 -12.32 -9.60
CA PHE A 171 4.89 -11.06 -8.94
C PHE A 171 5.61 -11.28 -7.62
N SER A 172 6.40 -10.29 -7.18
CA SER A 172 7.09 -10.36 -5.89
C SER A 172 6.24 -9.73 -4.78
N ARG A 173 5.71 -10.56 -3.88
CA ARG A 173 4.98 -10.11 -2.68
C ARG A 173 5.87 -9.22 -1.81
N ASP A 174 7.11 -9.63 -1.58
CA ASP A 174 8.05 -8.88 -0.74
C ASP A 174 8.35 -7.50 -1.33
N ARG A 175 8.54 -7.40 -2.65
CA ARG A 175 8.71 -6.10 -3.32
C ARG A 175 7.49 -5.21 -3.13
N VAL A 176 6.29 -5.74 -3.31
CA VAL A 176 5.04 -4.99 -3.10
C VAL A 176 4.98 -4.46 -1.66
N LEU A 177 5.17 -5.33 -0.66
CA LEU A 177 5.09 -4.95 0.75
C LEU A 177 6.18 -3.97 1.17
N GLN A 178 7.43 -4.19 0.72
CA GLN A 178 8.55 -3.29 1.00
C GLN A 178 8.34 -1.92 0.36
N THR A 179 7.75 -1.87 -0.85
CA THR A 179 7.44 -0.60 -1.53
C THR A 179 6.34 0.15 -0.79
N VAL A 180 5.30 -0.55 -0.31
CA VAL A 180 4.25 0.05 0.54
C VAL A 180 4.87 0.66 1.79
N ASP A 181 5.70 -0.09 2.51
CA ASP A 181 6.38 0.41 3.72
C ASP A 181 7.25 1.61 3.44
N THR A 182 8.01 1.57 2.35
CA THR A 182 8.90 2.67 1.96
C THR A 182 8.09 3.94 1.67
N ILE A 183 6.99 3.83 0.93
CA ILE A 183 6.12 4.99 0.61
C ILE A 183 5.47 5.54 1.88
N GLU A 184 4.88 4.68 2.71
CA GLU A 184 4.22 5.11 3.95
C GLU A 184 5.22 5.76 4.92
N ALA A 185 6.44 5.24 5.01
CA ALA A 185 7.51 5.81 5.83
C ALA A 185 7.92 7.23 5.42
N LEU A 186 7.75 7.62 4.14
CA LEU A 186 8.00 9.01 3.70
C LEU A 186 7.14 10.03 4.45
N PHE A 187 5.99 9.58 4.95
CA PHE A 187 4.98 10.38 5.64
C PHE A 187 4.81 10.00 7.12
N GLY A 188 5.72 9.19 7.67
CA GLY A 188 5.67 8.75 9.07
C GLY A 188 4.76 7.54 9.34
N GLY A 189 4.46 6.75 8.31
CA GLY A 189 3.60 5.55 8.39
C GLY A 189 2.17 5.81 7.91
N ALA A 190 1.37 4.74 7.74
CA ALA A 190 0.01 4.85 7.19
C ALA A 190 -0.92 5.77 7.98
N LEU A 191 -0.85 5.76 9.32
CA LEU A 191 -1.69 6.63 10.16
C LEU A 191 -1.35 8.11 9.97
N ALA A 192 -0.06 8.46 10.07
CA ALA A 192 0.40 9.83 9.91
C ALA A 192 0.14 10.34 8.49
N PHE A 193 0.32 9.48 7.49
CA PHE A 193 -0.03 9.79 6.11
C PHE A 193 -1.54 10.02 5.95
N GLY A 194 -2.36 9.14 6.51
CA GLY A 194 -3.81 9.25 6.49
C GLY A 194 -4.32 10.52 7.17
N ALA A 195 -3.70 10.95 8.26
CA ALA A 195 -3.99 12.22 8.92
C ALA A 195 -3.55 13.42 8.06
N ALA A 196 -2.35 13.36 7.49
CA ALA A 196 -1.78 14.44 6.68
C ALA A 196 -2.65 14.78 5.46
N ILE A 197 -3.19 13.77 4.76
CA ILE A 197 -4.03 14.00 3.58
C ILE A 197 -5.41 14.62 3.90
N ARG A 198 -5.76 14.74 5.19
CA ARG A 198 -7.04 15.27 5.68
C ARG A 198 -6.88 16.56 6.48
N GLU A 199 -5.66 17.07 6.55
CA GLU A 199 -5.39 18.35 7.18
C GLU A 199 -6.14 19.44 6.40
N GLU A 200 -6.98 20.21 7.09
CA GLU A 200 -7.59 21.43 6.56
C GLU A 200 -7.05 22.58 7.39
N THR A 201 -6.51 23.59 6.71
CA THR A 201 -6.15 24.84 7.35
C THR A 201 -7.44 25.62 7.56
N PRO A 202 -7.82 25.96 8.80
CA PRO A 202 -9.01 26.76 9.01
C PRO A 202 -8.87 28.10 8.26
N SER A 203 -9.87 28.41 7.43
CA SER A 203 -9.93 29.70 6.72
C SER A 203 -9.85 30.84 7.73
N LEU A 204 -8.94 31.79 7.50
CA LEU A 204 -8.85 33.03 8.30
C LEU A 204 -10.06 33.96 8.07
N PHE A 205 -10.93 33.63 7.11
CA PHE A 205 -12.15 34.35 6.82
C PHE A 205 -13.33 33.42 7.10
N GLU A 206 -14.19 33.80 8.04
CA GLU A 206 -15.53 33.22 8.17
C GLU A 206 -16.27 33.53 6.86
N LEU A 207 -16.49 32.50 6.03
CA LEU A 207 -17.37 32.63 4.88
C LEU A 207 -18.79 32.72 5.42
N ASP A 208 -19.29 33.95 5.48
CA ASP A 208 -20.65 34.25 5.87
C ASP A 208 -21.60 33.46 4.97
N VAL A 209 -22.32 32.51 5.56
CA VAL A 209 -23.16 31.51 4.87
C VAL A 209 -24.31 32.17 4.08
N GLN A 210 -24.47 33.49 4.21
CA GLN A 210 -25.49 34.29 3.55
C GLN A 210 -25.19 34.70 2.10
N LEU A 211 -23.99 34.41 1.57
CA LEU A 211 -23.59 34.81 0.19
C LEU A 211 -23.68 33.68 -0.86
N ALA A 212 -24.18 32.49 -0.51
CA ALA A 212 -24.54 31.47 -1.48
C ALA A 212 -25.99 31.68 -1.95
N VAL A 213 -26.18 32.58 -2.93
CA VAL A 213 -27.41 32.70 -3.74
C VAL A 213 -27.17 32.13 -5.12
#